data_AF-A0A183GPZ8-F1
#
_entry.id   AF-A0A183GPZ8-F1
#
_cell.length_a   1.000
_cell.length_b   1.000
_cell.length_c   1.000
_cell.angle_alpha   90.00
_cell.angle_beta   90.00
_cell.angle_gamma   90.00
#
_symmetry.space_group_name_H-M   'P 1'
#
loop_
_entity.id
_entity.type
_entity.pdbx_description
1 polymer ?
#
loop_
_entity_poly.entity_id
_entity_poly.type
_entity_poly.pdbx_seq_one_letter_code
_entity_poly.pdbx_strand_id
1 'polypeptide(L)'
;MALSEPEVMGLASAILERKNEIRGYIALHSFGQDILYPWGHKVHEYPPDVEDLKTMANGIALAIQSVYGTRYLVSNSADGLYPASGAADDWAKSVGVKYAFTFELSPTTIDPGFVLPEAYISRVARETMEGVIYMARRLRSEEAGRLLNDIISSRPIRRRSQGGAG
;
A
#
# COMPACT_ATOMS: atom_id res chain seq x y z
N MET A 1 -17.25 1.40 -4.83
CA MET A 1 -16.97 1.69 -6.24
C MET A 1 -18.16 1.24 -7.07
N ALA A 2 -18.72 2.12 -7.90
CA ALA A 2 -19.71 1.75 -8.91
C ALA A 2 -18.98 1.35 -10.20
N LEU A 3 -19.45 0.31 -10.88
CA LEU A 3 -18.76 -0.31 -12.02
C LEU A 3 -19.46 0.04 -13.35
N SER A 4 -19.75 1.32 -13.58
CA SER A 4 -20.37 1.78 -14.84
C SER A 4 -19.35 1.99 -15.96
N GLU A 5 -18.16 2.50 -15.61
CA GLU A 5 -17.12 2.84 -16.58
C GLU A 5 -16.30 1.60 -16.98
N PRO A 6 -16.06 1.38 -18.28
CA PRO A 6 -15.36 0.19 -18.75
C PRO A 6 -13.92 0.07 -18.23
N GLU A 7 -13.24 1.18 -18.00
CA GLU A 7 -11.89 1.22 -17.42
C GLU A 7 -11.91 0.72 -15.97
N VAL A 8 -12.90 1.16 -15.19
CA VAL A 8 -13.08 0.76 -13.79
C VAL A 8 -13.49 -0.72 -13.71
N MET A 9 -14.36 -1.18 -14.62
CA MET A 9 -14.72 -2.59 -14.74
C MET A 9 -13.51 -3.48 -15.06
N GLY A 10 -12.65 -3.04 -15.98
CA GLY A 10 -11.43 -3.76 -16.36
C GLY A 10 -10.47 -3.89 -15.18
N LEU A 11 -10.21 -2.80 -14.48
CA LEU A 11 -9.35 -2.80 -13.28
C LEU A 11 -9.92 -3.71 -12.18
N ALA A 12 -11.22 -3.58 -11.88
CA ALA A 12 -11.87 -4.38 -10.86
C ALA A 12 -11.81 -5.87 -11.18
N SER A 13 -12.04 -6.24 -12.44
CA SER A 13 -11.94 -7.63 -12.92
C SER A 13 -10.53 -8.18 -12.73
N ALA A 14 -9.50 -7.43 -13.16
CA ALA A 14 -8.10 -7.85 -13.02
C ALA A 14 -7.67 -8.05 -11.56
N ILE A 15 -8.15 -7.20 -10.64
CA ILE A 15 -7.89 -7.36 -9.21
C ILE A 15 -8.62 -8.58 -8.66
N LEU A 16 -9.90 -8.78 -8.99
CA LEU A 16 -10.69 -9.90 -8.50
C LEU A 16 -10.16 -11.25 -8.96
N GLU A 17 -9.72 -11.35 -10.22
CA GLU A 17 -9.10 -12.56 -10.79
C GLU A 17 -7.87 -13.03 -10.00
N ARG A 18 -7.12 -12.08 -9.43
CA ARG A 18 -5.88 -12.34 -8.69
C ARG A 18 -5.93 -11.89 -7.24
N LYS A 19 -7.13 -11.78 -6.65
CA LYS A 19 -7.31 -11.18 -5.31
C LYS A 19 -6.51 -11.85 -4.20
N ASN A 20 -6.20 -13.14 -4.35
CA ASN A 20 -5.41 -13.92 -3.40
C ASN A 20 -3.89 -13.80 -3.62
N GLU A 21 -3.47 -13.30 -4.79
CA GLU A 21 -2.07 -13.07 -5.17
C GLU A 21 -1.66 -11.61 -4.94
N ILE A 22 -2.58 -10.67 -5.15
CA ILE A 22 -2.32 -9.24 -5.01
C ILE A 22 -2.31 -8.87 -3.52
N ARG A 23 -1.12 -8.63 -2.99
CA ARG A 23 -0.89 -8.21 -1.59
C ARG A 23 -0.78 -6.70 -1.42
N GLY A 24 -0.56 -5.99 -2.53
CA GLY A 24 -0.27 -4.57 -2.57
C GLY A 24 -0.92 -3.87 -3.76
N TYR A 25 -1.47 -2.69 -3.54
CA TYR A 25 -2.09 -1.83 -4.55
C TYR A 25 -1.66 -0.37 -4.32
N ILE A 26 -1.29 0.32 -5.40
CA ILE A 26 -0.95 1.75 -5.38
C ILE A 26 -1.71 2.41 -6.54
N ALA A 27 -2.60 3.35 -6.23
CA ALA A 27 -3.13 4.30 -7.19
C ALA A 27 -2.18 5.52 -7.26
N LEU A 28 -1.69 5.84 -8.45
CA LEU A 28 -0.80 6.99 -8.65
C LEU A 28 -1.60 8.19 -9.15
N HIS A 29 -1.52 9.28 -8.41
CA HIS A 29 -2.19 10.56 -8.66
C HIS A 29 -1.17 11.71 -8.55
N SER A 30 -1.61 12.91 -8.87
CA SER A 30 -0.90 14.15 -8.55
C SER A 30 -1.96 15.22 -8.29
N PHE A 31 -1.79 16.19 -7.40
CA PHE A 31 -0.55 16.56 -6.70
C PHE A 31 -0.78 16.76 -5.20
N GLY A 32 0.28 16.68 -4.39
CA GLY A 32 0.20 16.91 -2.95
C GLY A 32 1.44 16.48 -2.16
N GLN A 33 2.20 15.52 -2.68
CA GLN A 33 3.21 14.76 -1.94
C GLN A 33 2.61 14.06 -0.72
N ASP A 34 1.56 13.27 -0.95
CA ASP A 34 0.89 12.49 0.08
C ASP A 34 0.92 11.00 -0.24
N ILE A 35 1.01 10.18 0.80
CA ILE A 35 0.73 8.74 0.78
C ILE A 35 -0.49 8.52 1.64
N LEU A 36 -1.63 8.34 0.96
CA LEU A 36 -2.93 8.22 1.58
C LEU A 36 -3.27 6.75 1.78
N TYR A 37 -3.83 6.43 2.95
CA TYR A 37 -4.32 5.10 3.27
C TYR A 37 -5.83 5.09 3.62
N PRO A 38 -6.55 3.99 3.33
CA PRO A 38 -7.97 3.85 3.61
C PRO A 38 -8.37 4.07 5.09
N TRP A 39 -9.62 4.39 5.41
CA TRP A 39 -10.71 4.63 4.45
C TRP A 39 -10.80 6.10 4.04
N GLY A 40 -11.23 6.34 2.80
CA GLY A 40 -11.52 7.66 2.28
C GLY A 40 -12.98 8.08 2.43
N HIS A 41 -13.93 7.14 2.57
CA HIS A 41 -15.36 7.48 2.55
C HIS A 41 -15.86 8.27 3.76
N LYS A 42 -15.16 8.24 4.91
CA LYS A 42 -15.59 8.89 6.15
C LYS A 42 -14.42 9.21 7.09
N VAL A 43 -14.44 10.41 7.69
CA VAL A 43 -13.50 10.79 8.76
C VAL A 43 -13.61 9.87 9.98
N HIS A 44 -12.47 9.64 10.64
CA HIS A 44 -12.34 8.81 11.83
C HIS A 44 -12.81 7.35 11.67
N GLU A 45 -12.82 6.83 10.45
CA GLU A 45 -13.10 5.43 10.14
C GLU A 45 -11.87 4.78 9.52
N TYR A 46 -11.41 3.68 10.13
CA TYR A 46 -10.14 3.05 9.75
C TYR A 46 -10.30 1.54 9.54
N PRO A 47 -9.49 0.93 8.67
CA PRO A 47 -9.38 -0.52 8.57
C PRO A 47 -8.85 -1.12 9.89
N PRO A 48 -9.22 -2.37 10.22
CA PRO A 48 -8.73 -3.04 11.43
C PRO A 48 -7.20 -3.15 11.53
N ASP A 49 -6.50 -3.14 10.40
CA ASP A 49 -5.04 -3.22 10.28
C ASP A 49 -4.38 -1.87 9.95
N VAL A 50 -4.98 -0.76 10.39
CA VAL A 50 -4.48 0.61 10.14
C VAL A 50 -3.02 0.82 10.56
N GLU A 51 -2.55 0.16 11.62
CA GLU A 51 -1.15 0.28 12.07
C GLU A 51 -0.17 -0.42 11.12
N ASP A 52 -0.58 -1.51 10.46
CA ASP A 52 0.21 -2.13 9.39
C ASP A 52 0.31 -1.18 8.18
N LEU A 53 -0.81 -0.54 7.82
CA LEU A 53 -0.86 0.45 6.72
C LEU A 53 0.07 1.62 7.00
N LYS A 54 -0.02 2.23 8.20
CA LYS A 54 0.86 3.33 8.62
C LYS A 54 2.33 2.92 8.62
N THR A 55 2.65 1.73 9.12
CA THR A 55 4.04 1.24 9.15
C THR A 55 4.61 1.09 7.75
N MET A 56 3.84 0.51 6.83
CA MET A 56 4.24 0.38 5.43
C MET A 56 4.39 1.76 4.77
N ALA A 57 3.40 2.64 4.90
CA ALA A 57 3.38 3.97 4.30
C ALA A 57 4.53 4.86 4.78
N ASN A 58 4.86 4.85 6.08
CA ASN A 58 6.01 5.58 6.61
C ASN A 58 7.33 5.08 6.02
N GLY A 59 7.48 3.76 5.83
CA GLY A 59 8.65 3.20 5.18
C GLY A 59 8.77 3.59 3.70
N ILE A 60 7.64 3.66 2.99
CA ILE A 60 7.57 4.17 1.62
C ILE A 60 8.00 5.65 1.59
N ALA A 61 7.44 6.49 2.46
CA ALA A 61 7.77 7.92 2.56
C ALA A 61 9.27 8.14 2.78
N LEU A 62 9.88 7.38 3.70
CA LEU A 62 11.32 7.44 3.97
C LEU A 62 12.15 6.99 2.77
N ALA A 63 11.71 5.96 2.03
CA ALA A 63 12.40 5.50 0.83
C ALA A 63 12.39 6.57 -0.27
N ILE A 64 11.24 7.21 -0.53
CA ILE A 64 11.11 8.34 -1.45
C ILE A 64 12.04 9.49 -1.00
N GLN A 65 11.98 9.86 0.28
CA GLN A 65 12.78 10.94 0.85
C GLN A 65 14.29 10.69 0.70
N SER A 66 14.73 9.44 0.76
CA SER A 66 16.15 9.09 0.67
C SER A 66 16.83 9.45 -0.66
N VAL A 67 16.06 9.65 -1.74
CA VAL A 67 16.60 9.91 -3.08
C VAL A 67 17.01 11.37 -3.24
N TYR A 68 16.08 12.29 -2.97
CA TYR A 68 16.30 13.73 -3.19
C TYR A 68 15.85 14.64 -2.04
N GLY A 69 15.48 14.06 -0.89
CA GLY A 69 14.99 14.79 0.28
C GLY A 69 13.50 15.19 0.22
N THR A 70 12.78 14.82 -0.85
CA THR A 70 11.36 15.13 -1.03
C THR A 70 10.53 14.44 0.06
N ARG A 71 9.72 15.21 0.78
CA ARG A 71 8.93 14.69 1.91
C ARG A 71 7.51 14.42 1.46
N TYR A 72 7.07 13.18 1.65
CA TYR A 72 5.68 12.80 1.49
C TYR A 72 5.01 12.69 2.87
N LEU A 73 3.84 13.29 3.03
CA LEU A 73 3.03 13.14 4.23
C LEU A 73 2.28 11.82 4.19
N VAL A 74 2.16 11.15 5.34
CA VAL A 74 1.38 9.92 5.48
C VAL A 74 0.13 10.25 6.28
N SER A 75 -1.05 10.03 5.71
CA SER A 75 -2.33 10.34 6.35
C SER A 75 -3.45 9.41 5.91
N ASN A 76 -4.49 9.30 6.73
CA ASN A 76 -5.74 8.70 6.28
C ASN A 76 -6.35 9.59 5.18
N SER A 77 -6.93 8.99 4.15
CA SER A 77 -7.47 9.72 3.00
C SER A 77 -8.56 10.73 3.42
N ALA A 78 -9.51 10.34 4.27
CA ALA A 78 -10.60 11.22 4.70
C ALA A 78 -10.15 12.31 5.69
N ASP A 79 -9.32 11.94 6.68
CA ASP A 79 -8.83 12.86 7.72
C ASP A 79 -7.77 13.84 7.19
N GLY A 80 -6.92 13.40 6.27
CA GLY A 80 -5.84 14.20 5.71
C GLY A 80 -6.28 15.15 4.60
N LEU A 81 -7.28 14.73 3.81
CA LEU A 81 -7.87 15.55 2.75
C LEU A 81 -9.33 15.88 3.07
N TYR A 82 -10.25 15.04 2.59
CA TYR A 82 -11.68 15.16 2.77
C TYR A 82 -12.37 13.82 2.49
N PRO A 83 -13.57 13.57 3.01
CA PRO A 83 -14.33 12.37 2.69
C PRO A 83 -14.62 12.23 1.18
N ALA A 84 -14.19 11.12 0.60
CA ALA A 84 -14.41 10.76 -0.79
C ALA A 84 -14.79 9.27 -0.91
N SER A 85 -15.98 9.00 -1.47
CA SER A 85 -16.47 7.63 -1.66
C SER A 85 -16.09 7.07 -3.03
N GLY A 86 -15.82 5.77 -3.10
CA GLY A 86 -15.67 5.05 -4.36
C GLY A 86 -14.25 5.03 -4.94
N ALA A 87 -13.27 5.55 -4.21
CA ALA A 87 -11.86 5.49 -4.57
C ALA A 87 -11.35 4.04 -4.72
N ALA A 88 -10.32 3.86 -5.56
CA ALA A 88 -9.83 2.55 -5.96
C ALA A 88 -9.03 1.83 -4.86
N ASP A 89 -8.30 2.59 -4.05
CA ASP A 89 -7.59 2.10 -2.86
C ASP A 89 -8.55 1.55 -1.81
N ASP A 90 -9.62 2.30 -1.46
CA ASP A 90 -10.70 1.84 -0.60
C ASP A 90 -11.34 0.57 -1.17
N TRP A 91 -11.70 0.56 -2.45
CA TRP A 91 -12.31 -0.62 -3.04
C TRP A 91 -11.36 -1.84 -3.03
N ALA A 92 -10.09 -1.67 -3.41
CA ALA A 92 -9.09 -2.73 -3.37
C ALA A 92 -8.92 -3.30 -1.95
N LYS A 93 -8.89 -2.42 -0.94
CA LYS A 93 -8.84 -2.81 0.48
C LYS A 93 -10.07 -3.61 0.88
N SER A 94 -11.27 -3.19 0.44
CA SER A 94 -12.54 -3.85 0.76
C SER A 94 -12.66 -5.27 0.21
N VAL A 95 -11.98 -5.57 -0.91
CA VAL A 95 -11.98 -6.89 -1.55
C VAL A 95 -10.81 -7.79 -1.12
N GLY A 96 -9.98 -7.33 -0.17
CA GLY A 96 -8.98 -8.16 0.50
C GLY A 96 -7.52 -7.82 0.21
N VAL A 97 -7.21 -6.79 -0.59
CA VAL A 97 -5.82 -6.35 -0.76
C VAL A 97 -5.31 -5.76 0.56
N LYS A 98 -4.25 -6.36 1.14
CA LYS A 98 -3.75 -5.98 2.46
C LYS A 98 -3.24 -4.53 2.49
N TYR A 99 -2.35 -4.17 1.59
CA TYR A 99 -1.77 -2.83 1.53
C TYR A 99 -2.30 -2.09 0.31
N ALA A 100 -3.17 -1.10 0.52
CA ALA A 100 -3.73 -0.28 -0.55
C ALA A 100 -3.47 1.19 -0.23
N PHE A 101 -2.93 1.92 -1.20
CA PHE A 101 -2.55 3.33 -1.03
C PHE A 101 -2.91 4.15 -2.26
N THR A 102 -3.13 5.43 -2.05
CA THR A 102 -3.08 6.46 -3.10
C THR A 102 -1.84 7.32 -2.88
N PHE A 103 -1.02 7.52 -3.92
CA PHE A 103 0.08 8.46 -3.87
C PHE A 103 -0.32 9.73 -4.62
N GLU A 104 -0.28 10.87 -3.96
CA GLU A 104 -0.34 12.18 -4.60
C GLU A 104 1.08 12.66 -4.84
N LEU A 105 1.54 12.66 -6.09
CA LEU A 105 2.93 13.02 -6.41
C LEU A 105 3.20 14.52 -6.30
N SER A 106 4.45 14.93 -6.56
CA SER A 106 4.83 16.34 -6.65
C SER A 106 4.01 17.12 -7.69
N PRO A 107 3.86 18.46 -7.53
CA PRO A 107 4.37 19.30 -6.44
C PRO A 107 3.43 19.35 -5.23
N THR A 108 3.69 20.23 -4.26
CA THR A 108 2.74 20.55 -3.15
C THR A 108 1.92 21.82 -3.42
N THR A 109 2.20 22.55 -4.49
CA THR A 109 1.63 23.88 -4.76
C THR A 109 0.72 23.87 -5.99
N ILE A 110 -0.31 24.73 -5.98
CA ILE A 110 -1.28 24.89 -7.09
C ILE A 110 -0.59 25.30 -8.39
N ASP A 111 0.46 26.10 -8.30
CA ASP A 111 1.35 26.44 -9.41
C ASP A 111 2.74 25.87 -9.08
N PRO A 112 3.25 24.85 -9.81
CA PRO A 112 2.74 24.37 -11.10
C PRO A 112 1.56 23.38 -11.03
N GLY A 113 1.21 22.83 -9.87
CA GLY A 113 0.11 21.87 -9.72
C GLY A 113 0.22 20.71 -10.71
N PHE A 114 -0.85 20.51 -11.51
CA PHE A 114 -0.89 19.48 -12.55
C PHE A 114 0.02 19.75 -13.75
N VAL A 115 0.51 20.98 -13.95
CA VAL A 115 1.36 21.38 -15.08
C VAL A 115 2.83 21.36 -14.67
N LEU A 116 3.27 20.23 -14.10
CA LEU A 116 4.65 20.07 -13.63
C LEU A 116 5.63 20.21 -14.81
N PRO A 117 6.68 21.04 -14.71
CA PRO A 117 7.64 21.19 -15.79
C PRO A 117 8.36 19.87 -16.12
N GLU A 118 8.59 19.61 -17.40
CA GLU A 118 9.16 18.35 -17.91
C GLU A 118 10.48 17.96 -17.23
N ALA A 119 11.30 18.97 -16.88
CA ALA A 119 12.57 18.77 -16.17
C ALA A 119 12.43 18.02 -14.82
N TYR A 120 11.26 18.06 -14.19
CA TYR A 120 11.00 17.36 -12.92
C TYR A 120 10.48 15.93 -13.11
N ILE A 121 10.01 15.53 -14.29
CA ILE A 121 9.41 14.19 -14.52
C ILE A 121 10.39 13.09 -14.09
N SER A 122 11.64 13.17 -14.56
CA SER A 122 12.64 12.14 -14.24
C SER A 122 12.98 12.07 -12.76
N ARG A 123 12.92 13.21 -12.05
CA ARG A 123 13.17 13.30 -10.61
C ARG A 123 12.03 12.62 -9.84
N VAL A 124 10.79 13.02 -10.11
CA VAL A 124 9.58 12.48 -9.45
C VAL A 124 9.45 10.98 -9.71
N ALA A 125 9.69 10.53 -10.93
CA ALA A 125 9.64 9.10 -11.26
C ALA A 125 10.68 8.28 -10.48
N ARG A 126 11.92 8.78 -10.36
CA ARG A 126 13.00 8.08 -9.64
C ARG A 126 12.74 7.96 -8.16
N GLU A 127 12.31 9.05 -7.49
CA GLU A 127 12.01 8.99 -6.06
C GLU A 127 10.77 8.12 -5.77
N THR A 128 9.72 8.24 -6.59
CA THR A 128 8.49 7.43 -6.44
C THR A 128 8.78 5.95 -6.60
N MET A 129 9.64 5.58 -7.56
CA MET A 129 10.04 4.19 -7.79
C MET A 129 10.73 3.57 -6.57
N GLU A 130 11.53 4.31 -5.81
CA GLU A 130 12.12 3.78 -4.57
C GLU A 130 11.07 3.47 -3.51
N GLY A 131 9.98 4.25 -3.44
CA GLY A 131 8.81 3.93 -2.62
C GLY A 131 8.13 2.63 -3.03
N VAL A 132 7.91 2.43 -4.34
CA VAL A 132 7.33 1.20 -4.90
C VAL A 132 8.22 -0.02 -4.63
N ILE A 133 9.54 0.13 -4.84
CA ILE A 133 10.53 -0.92 -4.58
C ILE A 133 10.57 -1.29 -3.10
N TYR A 134 10.49 -0.30 -2.20
CA TYR A 134 10.42 -0.54 -0.77
C TYR A 134 9.23 -1.42 -0.41
N MET A 135 8.03 -1.07 -0.88
CA MET A 135 6.82 -1.85 -0.65
C MET A 135 6.96 -3.29 -1.19
N ALA A 136 7.44 -3.44 -2.43
CA ALA A 136 7.66 -4.76 -3.04
C ALA A 136 8.64 -5.63 -2.23
N ARG A 137 9.75 -5.05 -1.74
CA ARG A 137 10.73 -5.75 -0.89
C ARG A 137 10.12 -6.16 0.45
N ARG A 138 9.30 -5.28 1.06
CA ARG A 138 8.65 -5.56 2.34
C ARG A 138 7.64 -6.68 2.21
N LEU A 139 6.81 -6.66 1.17
CA LEU A 139 5.86 -7.73 0.83
C LEU A 139 6.54 -9.08 0.65
N ARG A 140 7.64 -9.12 -0.13
CA ARG A 140 8.43 -10.34 -0.33
C ARG A 140 8.98 -10.91 0.99
N SER A 141 9.42 -10.02 1.88
CA SER A 141 9.97 -10.42 3.18
C SER A 141 8.89 -10.99 4.11
N GLU A 142 7.68 -10.43 4.10
CA GLU A 142 6.54 -10.99 4.85
C GLU A 142 6.16 -12.38 4.37
N GLU A 143 6.12 -12.57 3.05
CA GLU A 143 5.76 -13.86 2.48
C GLU A 143 6.80 -14.93 2.81
N ALA A 144 8.09 -14.60 2.76
CA ALA A 144 9.15 -15.49 3.21
C ALA A 144 8.99 -15.86 4.71
N GLY A 145 8.68 -14.88 5.56
CA GLY A 145 8.41 -15.12 6.98
C GLY A 145 7.19 -16.03 7.21
N ARG A 146 6.12 -15.83 6.45
CA ARG A 146 4.91 -16.68 6.50
C ARG A 146 5.24 -18.13 6.16
N LEU A 147 5.93 -18.37 5.04
CA LEU A 147 6.32 -19.71 4.60
C LEU A 147 7.23 -20.40 5.62
N LEU A 148 8.17 -19.68 6.23
CA LEU A 148 9.01 -20.23 7.29
C LEU A 148 8.20 -20.65 8.52
N ASN A 149 7.23 -19.84 8.94
CA ASN A 149 6.35 -20.17 10.07
C ASN A 149 5.46 -21.39 9.77
N ASP A 150 4.95 -21.52 8.55
CA ASP A 150 4.18 -22.69 8.11
C ASP A 150 5.04 -23.97 8.16
N ILE A 151 6.31 -23.89 7.75
CA ILE A 151 7.26 -25.01 7.82
C ILE A 151 7.57 -25.39 9.28
N ILE A 152 7.75 -24.40 10.17
CA ILE A 152 8.06 -24.65 11.58
C ILE A 152 6.86 -25.29 12.29
N SER A 153 5.65 -24.78 12.06
CA SER A 153 4.42 -25.25 12.71
C SER A 153 3.93 -26.61 12.21
N SER A 154 4.24 -26.97 10.96
CA SER A 154 3.85 -28.26 10.37
C SER A 154 4.77 -29.44 10.72
N ARG A 155 5.91 -29.20 11.39
CA ARG A 155 6.80 -30.29 11.84
C ARG A 155 6.20 -31.05 13.02
N PRO A 156 6.07 -32.40 12.95
CA PRO A 156 5.56 -33.16 14.09
C PRO A 156 6.50 -33.01 15.29
N ILE A 157 5.93 -32.64 16.44
CA ILE A 157 6.65 -32.67 17.72
C ILE A 157 7.01 -34.13 18.00
N ARG A 158 8.27 -34.52 17.82
CA ARG A 158 8.77 -35.81 18.31
C ARG A 158 8.64 -35.81 19.84
N ARG A 159 7.55 -36.38 20.37
CA ARG A 159 7.50 -36.77 21.78
C ARG A 159 8.63 -37.76 22.01
N ARG A 160 9.67 -37.36 22.76
CA ARG A 160 10.57 -38.32 23.39
C ARG A 160 9.70 -39.19 24.27
N SER A 161 9.52 -40.45 23.90
CA SER A 161 9.02 -41.46 24.83
C SER A 161 9.99 -41.47 26.02
N GLN A 162 9.48 -41.12 27.21
CA GLN A 162 10.17 -41.51 28.43
C GLN A 162 10.08 -43.03 28.48
N GLY A 163 11.18 -43.69 28.12
CA GLY A 163 11.35 -45.11 28.36
C GLY A 163 11.37 -45.32 29.86
N GLY A 164 10.34 -46.00 30.36
CA GLY A 164 10.37 -46.57 31.70
C GLY A 164 11.47 -47.64 31.77
N ALA A 165 12.31 -47.50 32.78
CA ALA A 165 12.96 -48.61 33.47
C ALA A 165 12.50 -48.42 34.93
N GLY A 166 11.86 -49.40 35.57
CA GLY A 166 12.24 -50.81 35.62
C GLY A 166 12.86 -51.03 36.98
#